data_AF-A0A1I4P5F8-F1
#
_entry.id   AF-A0A1I4P5F8-F1
#
_cell.length_a   1.000
_cell.length_b   1.000
_cell.length_c   1.000
_cell.angle_alpha   90.00
_cell.angle_beta   90.00
_cell.angle_gamma   90.00
#
_symmetry.space_group_name_H-M   'P 1'
#
loop_
_entity.id
_entity.type
_entity.pdbx_description
1 polymer ?
#
loop_
_entity_poly.entity_id
_entity_poly.type
_entity_poly.pdbx_seq_one_letter_code
_entity_poly.pdbx_strand_id
1 'polypeptide(L)'
;MKHSLLSLALTGASFCAFPVMANEITGAVLLTMISGQSYDCVQGQIPLEWHVSEISPDATTVGYTAVVRGKTVAAEYEITSNGRLSSDGYGAERIVEQNPDGSLTVTRADGKAMVCISR
;
A
#
# COMPACT_ATOMS: atom_id res chain seq x y z
N MET A 1 54.70 38.93 7.53
CA MET A 1 54.11 38.54 8.83
C MET A 1 52.67 39.04 8.78
N LYS A 2 51.60 38.26 8.86
CA LYS A 2 51.30 37.13 9.75
C LYS A 2 50.11 36.38 9.09
N HIS A 3 50.21 35.06 8.97
CA HIS A 3 49.16 34.20 8.46
C HIS A 3 48.10 34.01 9.56
N SER A 4 46.83 34.19 9.26
CA SER A 4 45.73 33.72 10.13
C SER A 4 44.78 32.86 9.31
N LEU A 5 44.81 31.58 9.65
CA LEU A 5 44.06 30.47 9.07
C LEU A 5 42.57 30.56 9.47
N LEU A 6 41.68 30.62 8.48
CA LEU A 6 40.26 30.31 8.68
C LEU A 6 40.12 28.80 8.83
N SER A 7 39.80 28.32 10.03
CA SER A 7 39.38 26.94 10.25
C SER A 7 37.92 26.79 9.87
N LEU A 8 37.65 26.12 8.75
CA LEU A 8 36.32 25.64 8.39
C LEU A 8 36.02 24.40 9.25
N ALA A 9 35.19 24.56 10.29
CA ALA A 9 34.60 23.42 10.98
C ALA A 9 33.47 22.87 10.11
N LEU A 10 33.76 21.79 9.37
CA LEU A 10 32.77 21.03 8.63
C LEU A 10 32.01 20.15 9.64
N THR A 11 30.95 20.70 10.23
CA THR A 11 30.04 19.92 11.09
C THR A 11 29.30 18.94 10.21
N GLY A 12 29.77 17.70 10.16
CA GLY A 12 29.10 16.60 9.50
C GLY A 12 27.75 16.36 10.16
N ALA A 13 26.68 16.82 9.53
CA ALA A 13 25.34 16.36 9.82
C ALA A 13 25.27 14.88 9.41
N SER A 14 25.48 13.97 10.36
CA SER A 14 25.04 12.58 10.21
C SER A 14 23.52 12.62 10.15
N PHE A 15 22.98 12.67 8.94
CA PHE A 15 21.60 12.28 8.69
C PHE A 15 21.49 10.80 9.05
N CYS A 16 21.00 10.52 10.25
CA CYS A 16 20.45 9.22 10.56
C CYS A 16 19.27 9.02 9.60
N ALA A 17 19.50 8.30 8.51
CA ALA A 17 18.43 7.77 7.69
C ALA A 17 17.69 6.76 8.57
N PHE A 18 16.62 7.19 9.23
CA PHE A 18 15.67 6.27 9.81
C PHE A 18 15.18 5.37 8.68
N PRO A 19 15.18 4.03 8.84
CA PRO A 19 14.52 3.18 7.86
C PRO A 19 13.07 3.65 7.77
N VAL A 20 12.67 4.11 6.59
CA VAL A 20 11.27 4.42 6.31
C VAL A 20 10.57 3.07 6.32
N MET A 21 9.96 2.74 7.46
CA MET A 21 9.18 1.52 7.62
C MET A 21 7.93 1.65 6.73
N ALA A 22 7.51 0.54 6.12
CA ALA A 22 6.21 0.49 5.46
C ALA A 22 5.14 0.89 6.48
N ASN A 23 4.29 1.86 6.12
CA ASN A 23 3.25 2.35 7.00
C ASN A 23 1.91 1.79 6.53
N GLU A 24 1.13 1.26 7.47
CA GLU A 24 -0.25 0.90 7.21
C GLU A 24 -1.04 2.14 6.74
N ILE A 25 -1.83 1.97 5.69
CA ILE A 25 -2.75 2.96 5.14
C ILE A 25 -4.18 2.48 5.31
N THR A 26 -5.04 3.35 5.86
CA THR A 26 -6.46 3.06 6.10
C THR A 26 -7.33 4.28 5.74
N GLY A 27 -8.64 4.08 5.75
CA GLY A 27 -9.64 5.14 5.58
C GLY A 27 -9.50 5.90 4.27
N ALA A 28 -9.74 7.21 4.30
CA ALA A 28 -9.73 8.05 3.11
C ALA A 28 -8.40 8.01 2.33
N VAL A 29 -7.26 7.86 3.01
CA VAL A 29 -5.94 7.75 2.37
C VAL A 29 -5.87 6.49 1.52
N LEU A 30 -6.27 5.34 2.09
CA LEU A 30 -6.34 4.08 1.35
C LEU A 30 -7.29 4.18 0.16
N LEU A 31 -8.53 4.66 0.38
CA LEU A 31 -9.54 4.73 -0.69
C LEU A 31 -9.12 5.64 -1.84
N THR A 32 -8.53 6.80 -1.54
CA THR A 32 -8.01 7.72 -2.55
C THR A 32 -6.88 7.08 -3.36
N MET A 33 -6.02 6.32 -2.69
CA MET A 33 -4.87 5.69 -3.33
C MET A 33 -5.26 4.57 -4.29
N ILE A 34 -6.26 3.77 -3.94
CA ILE A 34 -6.65 2.60 -4.74
C ILE A 34 -7.77 2.87 -5.74
N SER A 35 -8.54 3.96 -5.57
CA SER A 35 -9.71 4.26 -6.42
C SER A 35 -9.36 4.33 -7.91
N GLY A 36 -10.04 3.51 -8.71
CA GLY A 36 -9.85 3.46 -10.16
C GLY A 36 -8.47 2.93 -10.60
N GLN A 37 -7.66 2.42 -9.68
CA GLN A 37 -6.31 1.93 -9.99
C GLN A 37 -6.28 0.46 -10.36
N SER A 38 -5.26 0.09 -11.11
CA SER A 38 -4.93 -1.30 -11.41
C SER A 38 -3.54 -1.63 -10.89
N TYR A 39 -3.37 -2.86 -10.40
CA TYR A 39 -2.12 -3.32 -9.82
C TYR A 39 -1.73 -4.67 -10.39
N ASP A 40 -0.44 -4.80 -10.70
CA ASP A 40 0.20 -6.08 -10.93
C ASP A 40 0.67 -6.62 -9.58
N CYS A 41 0.07 -7.72 -9.13
CA CYS A 41 0.29 -8.28 -7.82
C CYS A 41 0.95 -9.67 -7.88
N VAL A 42 1.72 -10.00 -6.85
CA VAL A 42 2.30 -11.34 -6.67
C VAL A 42 2.00 -11.86 -5.27
N GLN A 43 1.40 -13.05 -5.20
CA GLN A 43 1.21 -13.80 -3.96
C GLN A 43 2.10 -15.05 -4.00
N GLY A 44 3.27 -14.98 -3.35
CA GLY A 44 4.29 -16.03 -3.45
C GLY A 44 4.82 -16.13 -4.89
N GLN A 45 4.45 -17.18 -5.62
CA GLN A 45 4.81 -17.37 -7.04
C GLN A 45 3.61 -17.19 -7.98
N ILE A 46 2.45 -16.78 -7.46
CA ILE A 46 1.22 -16.65 -8.24
C ILE A 46 1.05 -15.18 -8.64
N PRO A 47 1.20 -14.84 -9.93
CA PRO A 47 0.84 -13.52 -10.41
C PRO A 47 -0.69 -13.38 -10.45
N LEU A 48 -1.16 -12.18 -10.13
CA LEU A 48 -2.55 -11.79 -10.30
C LEU A 48 -2.64 -10.29 -10.62
N GLU A 49 -3.66 -9.91 -11.37
CA GLU A 49 -4.00 -8.51 -11.59
C GLU A 49 -5.12 -8.13 -10.63
N TRP A 50 -5.02 -6.96 -9.99
CA TRP A 50 -6.05 -6.42 -9.12
C TRP A 50 -6.51 -5.06 -9.66
N HIS A 51 -7.76 -4.97 -10.10
CA HIS A 51 -8.34 -3.73 -10.61
C HIS A 51 -9.43 -3.27 -9.67
N VAL A 52 -9.27 -2.07 -9.11
CA VAL A 52 -10.22 -1.46 -8.19
C VAL A 52 -11.07 -0.47 -8.95
N SER A 53 -12.38 -0.58 -8.81
CA SER A 53 -13.32 0.36 -9.41
C SER A 53 -13.14 1.77 -8.83
N GLU A 54 -13.67 2.79 -9.49
CA GLU A 54 -13.76 4.12 -8.87
C GLU A 54 -14.58 4.04 -7.58
N ILE A 55 -14.09 4.69 -6.53
CA ILE A 55 -14.68 4.66 -5.19
C ILE A 55 -15.31 6.03 -4.92
N SER A 56 -16.60 6.03 -4.58
CA SER A 56 -17.28 7.25 -4.14
C SER A 56 -16.78 7.68 -2.74
N PRO A 57 -16.69 8.98 -2.43
CA PRO A 57 -16.28 9.46 -1.11
C PRO A 57 -17.15 8.95 0.07
N ASP A 58 -18.38 8.54 -0.19
CA ASP A 58 -19.36 8.01 0.76
C ASP A 58 -19.55 6.49 0.64
N ALA A 59 -18.72 5.80 -0.13
CA ALA A 59 -18.82 4.37 -0.34
C ALA A 59 -18.61 3.60 0.98
N THR A 60 -19.43 2.57 1.20
CA THR A 60 -19.27 1.59 2.27
C THR A 60 -18.69 0.26 1.77
N THR A 61 -18.63 0.10 0.45
CA THR A 61 -18.03 -1.04 -0.23
C THR A 61 -17.09 -0.58 -1.34
N VAL A 62 -16.12 -1.43 -1.70
CA VAL A 62 -15.15 -1.19 -2.77
C VAL A 62 -15.24 -2.34 -3.78
N GLY A 63 -15.80 -2.05 -4.94
CA GLY A 63 -15.83 -3.00 -6.06
C GLY A 63 -14.43 -3.23 -6.63
N TYR A 64 -14.11 -4.48 -6.93
CA TYR A 64 -12.88 -4.83 -7.62
C TYR A 64 -13.05 -6.05 -8.53
N THR A 65 -12.13 -6.18 -9.48
CA THR A 65 -11.90 -7.42 -10.21
C THR A 65 -10.49 -7.91 -9.95
N ALA A 66 -10.30 -9.22 -9.96
CA ALA A 66 -9.01 -9.86 -9.88
C ALA A 66 -8.85 -10.89 -11.00
N VAL A 67 -7.72 -10.87 -11.70
CA VAL A 67 -7.38 -11.90 -12.69
C VAL A 67 -6.33 -12.81 -12.09
N VAL A 68 -6.69 -14.06 -11.81
CA VAL A 68 -5.76 -15.05 -11.24
C VAL A 68 -5.67 -16.21 -12.21
N ARG A 69 -4.46 -16.49 -12.73
CA ARG A 69 -4.23 -17.57 -13.72
C ARG A 69 -5.18 -17.48 -14.93
N GLY A 70 -5.38 -16.25 -15.44
CA GLY A 70 -6.26 -15.97 -16.58
C GLY A 70 -7.76 -16.07 -16.31
N LYS A 71 -8.17 -16.26 -15.05
CA LYS A 71 -9.59 -16.26 -14.65
C LYS A 71 -9.93 -14.96 -13.94
N THR A 72 -10.94 -14.26 -14.43
CA THR A 72 -11.46 -13.04 -13.81
C THR A 72 -12.49 -13.38 -12.73
N VAL A 73 -12.34 -12.76 -11.57
CA VAL A 73 -13.30 -12.77 -10.46
C VAL A 73 -13.69 -11.33 -10.18
N ALA A 74 -14.98 -11.07 -10.02
CA ALA A 74 -15.50 -9.79 -9.54
C ALA A 74 -16.02 -9.97 -8.11
N ALA A 75 -15.71 -9.03 -7.23
CA ALA A 75 -16.11 -9.06 -5.84
C ALA A 75 -16.10 -7.65 -5.24
N GLU A 76 -16.51 -7.54 -3.98
CA GLU A 76 -16.50 -6.30 -3.22
C GLU A 76 -15.74 -6.50 -1.91
N TYR A 77 -15.06 -5.45 -1.47
CA TYR A 77 -14.65 -5.32 -0.08
C TYR A 77 -15.70 -4.51 0.68
N GLU A 78 -15.96 -4.86 1.93
CA GLU A 78 -16.60 -3.94 2.88
C GLU A 78 -15.55 -3.04 3.52
N ILE A 79 -15.92 -1.79 3.81
CA ILE A 79 -15.07 -0.87 4.57
C ILE A 79 -15.43 -0.98 6.05
N THR A 80 -14.46 -1.39 6.87
CA THR A 80 -14.68 -1.53 8.33
C THR A 80 -14.68 -0.17 9.02
N SER A 81 -15.13 -0.13 10.29
CA SER A 81 -15.09 1.08 11.10
C SER A 81 -13.68 1.65 11.30
N ASN A 82 -12.65 0.82 11.12
CA ASN A 82 -11.24 1.24 11.19
C ASN A 82 -10.70 1.72 9.83
N GLY A 83 -11.56 1.78 8.80
CA GLY A 83 -11.17 2.18 7.45
C GLY A 83 -10.38 1.12 6.70
N ARG A 84 -10.44 -0.15 7.11
CA ARG A 84 -9.78 -1.26 6.41
C ARG A 84 -10.72 -1.93 5.42
N LEU A 85 -10.15 -2.66 4.47
CA LEU A 85 -10.91 -3.51 3.55
C LEU A 85 -11.19 -4.87 4.21
N SER A 86 -12.40 -5.40 4.08
CA SER A 86 -12.80 -6.73 4.54
C SER A 86 -13.37 -7.52 3.36
N SER A 87 -12.88 -8.74 3.12
CA SER A 87 -13.12 -9.45 1.84
C SER A 87 -14.13 -10.61 1.89
N ASP A 88 -14.86 -10.77 2.99
CA ASP A 88 -15.70 -11.95 3.18
C ASP A 88 -17.01 -11.70 3.93
N GLY A 89 -17.33 -10.46 4.31
CA GLY A 89 -18.51 -10.17 5.15
C GLY A 89 -18.47 -10.83 6.53
N TYR A 90 -17.39 -11.56 6.87
CA TYR A 90 -17.13 -12.21 8.15
C TYR A 90 -16.04 -11.48 8.94
N GLY A 91 -15.54 -10.34 8.43
CA GLY A 91 -14.63 -9.44 9.13
C GLY A 91 -13.15 -9.78 8.97
N ALA A 92 -12.76 -10.57 7.96
CA ALA A 92 -11.34 -10.79 7.69
C ALA A 92 -10.73 -9.53 7.04
N GLU A 93 -10.23 -8.64 7.89
CA GLU A 93 -9.59 -7.41 7.48
C GLU A 93 -8.31 -7.67 6.66
N ARG A 94 -8.05 -6.75 5.73
CA ARG A 94 -6.80 -6.63 5.01
C ARG A 94 -6.01 -5.49 5.61
N ILE A 95 -4.76 -5.77 5.95
CA ILE A 95 -3.78 -4.74 6.26
C ILE A 95 -3.17 -4.33 4.93
N VAL A 96 -3.22 -3.04 4.63
CA VAL A 96 -2.60 -2.48 3.42
C VAL A 96 -1.48 -1.56 3.88
N GLU A 97 -0.27 -1.83 3.45
CA GLU A 97 0.90 -1.02 3.76
C GLU A 97 1.48 -0.46 2.48
N GLN A 98 1.86 0.82 2.48
CA GLN A 98 2.62 1.40 1.39
C GLN A 98 4.11 1.24 1.67
N ASN A 99 4.81 0.59 0.75
CA ASN A 99 6.25 0.40 0.81
C ASN A 99 6.98 1.67 0.34
N PRO A 100 8.26 1.87 0.72
CA PRO A 100 9.05 3.03 0.30
C PRO A 100 9.24 3.15 -1.23
N ASP A 101 9.12 2.04 -1.96
CA ASP A 101 9.18 2.00 -3.43
C ASP A 101 7.83 2.33 -4.11
N GLY A 102 6.79 2.61 -3.32
CA GLY A 102 5.44 2.92 -3.79
C GLY A 102 4.55 1.70 -4.04
N SER A 103 5.07 0.48 -3.92
CA SER A 103 4.26 -0.74 -3.98
C SER A 103 3.38 -0.88 -2.72
N LEU A 104 2.31 -1.65 -2.84
CA LEU A 104 1.42 -1.99 -1.72
C LEU A 104 1.65 -3.42 -1.27
N THR A 105 1.84 -3.61 0.03
CA THR A 105 1.74 -4.93 0.66
C THR A 105 0.31 -5.09 1.19
N VAL A 106 -0.44 -6.05 0.65
CA VAL A 106 -1.80 -6.37 1.13
C VAL A 106 -1.76 -7.70 1.86
N THR A 107 -1.85 -7.66 3.18
CA THR A 107 -1.82 -8.83 4.05
C THR A 107 -3.23 -9.26 4.43
N ARG A 108 -3.53 -10.54 4.22
CA ARG A 108 -4.79 -11.18 4.59
C ARG A 108 -4.78 -11.60 6.06
N ALA A 109 -5.96 -11.78 6.64
CA ALA A 109 -6.13 -12.32 7.99
C ALA A 109 -5.48 -13.72 8.19
N ASP A 110 -5.33 -14.51 7.13
CA ASP A 110 -4.63 -15.82 7.17
C ASP A 110 -3.09 -15.70 7.08
N GLY A 111 -2.55 -14.49 7.16
CA GLY A 111 -1.11 -14.19 7.11
C GLY A 111 -0.51 -14.23 5.71
N LYS A 112 -1.29 -14.55 4.66
CA LYS A 112 -0.79 -14.49 3.29
C LYS A 112 -0.77 -13.03 2.82
N ALA A 113 0.36 -12.62 2.25
CA ALA A 113 0.52 -11.29 1.67
C ALA A 113 0.65 -11.34 0.16
N MET A 114 0.22 -10.27 -0.49
CA MET A 114 0.54 -9.96 -1.88
C MET A 114 1.27 -8.62 -1.94
N VAL A 115 2.24 -8.52 -2.84
CA VAL A 115 2.90 -7.25 -3.18
C VAL A 115 2.35 -6.79 -4.51
N CYS A 116 1.86 -5.57 -4.57
CA CYS A 116 1.09 -4.99 -5.66
C CYS A 116 1.76 -3.70 -6.15
N ILE A 117 2.10 -3.64 -7.44
CA ILE A 117 2.72 -2.48 -8.08
C ILE A 117 1.66 -1.82 -8.95
N SER A 118 1.48 -0.50 -8.82
CA SER A 118 0.52 0.24 -9.66
C SER A 118 0.93 0.15 -11.13
N ARG A 119 -0.07 -0.04 -11.99
CA ARG A 119 0.09 -0.09 -13.45
C ARG A 119 -0.19 1.25 -14.11
#